data_AF-A0A537ZV98-F1
#
_entry.id   AF-A0A537ZV98-F1
#
_cell.length_a   1.000
_cell.length_b   1.000
_cell.length_c   1.000
_cell.angle_alpha   90.00
_cell.angle_beta   90.00
_cell.angle_gamma   90.00
#
_symmetry.space_group_name_H-M   'P 1'
#
loop_
_entity.id
_entity.type
_entity.pdbx_description
1 polymer ?
#
loop_
_entity_poly.entity_id
_entity_poly.type
_entity_poly.pdbx_seq_one_letter_code
_entity_poly.pdbx_strand_id
1 'polypeptide(L)'
;MSVRSAIAYTVLGLGVSLELVAALGLVAMRDAYDRLHYVGPATLGAVFVAVAVWVYRGPSLIAIEAGLVAVIVLTVSPALAHGTARAARIREHGDWRPQAEEGIEVEDP
;
A
#
# COMPACT_ATOMS: atom_id res chain seq x y z
N MET A 1 -29.24 -12.41 -8.46
CA MET A 1 -28.12 -11.43 -8.54
C MET A 1 -27.71 -11.29 -10.01
N SER A 2 -27.42 -10.06 -10.47
CA SER A 2 -26.80 -9.86 -11.79
C SER A 2 -25.33 -10.28 -11.74
N VAL A 3 -24.79 -10.84 -12.83
CA VAL A 3 -23.38 -11.26 -12.96
C VAL A 3 -22.44 -10.09 -12.64
N ARG A 4 -22.78 -8.88 -13.11
CA ARG A 4 -22.01 -7.65 -12.82
C ARG A 4 -21.92 -7.37 -11.32
N SER A 5 -23.04 -7.51 -10.60
CA SER A 5 -23.09 -7.28 -9.15
C SER A 5 -22.29 -8.35 -8.40
N ALA A 6 -22.33 -9.61 -8.85
CA ALA A 6 -21.54 -10.68 -8.27
C ALA A 6 -20.04 -10.37 -8.39
N ILE A 7 -19.57 -9.99 -9.59
CA ILE A 7 -18.17 -9.61 -9.81
C ILE A 7 -17.78 -8.43 -8.92
N ALA A 8 -18.60 -7.37 -8.90
CA ALA A 8 -18.32 -6.18 -8.09
C ALA A 8 -18.16 -6.53 -6.60
N TYR A 9 -19.04 -7.35 -6.03
CA TYR A 9 -18.97 -7.74 -4.62
C TYR A 9 -17.78 -8.66 -4.33
N THR A 10 -17.42 -9.56 -5.23
CA THR A 10 -16.21 -10.37 -5.07
C THR A 10 -14.95 -9.51 -5.05
N VAL A 11 -14.81 -8.59 -6.02
CA VAL A 11 -13.65 -7.69 -6.08
C VAL A 11 -13.61 -6.75 -4.88
N LEU A 12 -14.77 -6.22 -4.46
CA LEU A 12 -14.87 -5.40 -3.26
C LEU A 12 -14.46 -6.18 -2.00
N GLY A 13 -14.95 -7.42 -1.87
CA GLY A 13 -14.61 -8.29 -0.75
C GLY A 13 -13.11 -8.58 -0.66
N LEU A 14 -12.44 -8.80 -1.80
CA LEU A 14 -10.99 -8.94 -1.85
C LEU A 14 -10.27 -7.66 -1.42
N GLY A 15 -10.71 -6.49 -1.92
CA GLY A 15 -10.13 -5.20 -1.54
C GLY A 15 -10.27 -4.92 -0.04
N VAL A 16 -11.47 -5.09 0.50
CA VAL A 16 -11.74 -4.94 1.95
C VAL A 16 -10.93 -5.92 2.78
N SER A 17 -10.80 -7.17 2.33
CA SER A 17 -9.99 -8.17 3.05
C SER A 17 -8.52 -7.78 3.09
N LEU A 18 -7.96 -7.25 2.00
CA LEU A 18 -6.59 -6.72 1.98
C LEU A 18 -6.41 -5.55 2.95
N GLU A 19 -7.36 -4.61 2.98
CA GLU A 19 -7.32 -3.47 3.92
C GLU A 19 -7.38 -3.94 5.39
N LEU A 20 -8.23 -4.92 5.69
CA LEU A 20 -8.30 -5.50 7.03
C LEU A 20 -6.99 -6.21 7.41
N VAL A 21 -6.42 -7.01 6.50
CA VAL A 21 -5.12 -7.65 6.73
C VAL A 21 -4.02 -6.61 6.92
N ALA A 22 -4.02 -5.54 6.14
CA ALA A 22 -3.05 -4.45 6.27
C ALA A 22 -3.16 -3.74 7.62
N ALA A 23 -4.39 -3.37 8.02
CA ALA A 23 -4.64 -2.72 9.30
C ALA A 23 -4.27 -3.63 10.49
N LEU A 24 -4.65 -4.91 10.43
CA LEU A 24 -4.30 -5.90 11.46
C LEU A 24 -2.78 -6.10 11.53
N GLY A 25 -2.10 -6.23 10.39
CA GLY A 25 -0.66 -6.33 10.31
C GLY A 25 0.04 -5.11 10.92
N LEU A 26 -0.43 -3.91 10.62
CA LEU A 26 0.12 -2.68 11.18
C LEU A 26 0.00 -2.62 12.72
N VAL A 27 -1.11 -3.10 13.28
CA VAL A 27 -1.32 -3.14 14.73
C VAL A 27 -0.52 -4.27 15.39
N ALA A 28 -0.40 -5.42 14.73
CA ALA A 28 0.27 -6.60 15.26
C ALA A 28 1.80 -6.50 15.24
N MET A 29 2.39 -5.82 14.23
CA MET A 29 3.84 -5.73 14.09
C MET A 29 4.47 -4.78 15.11
N ARG A 30 5.66 -5.13 15.58
CA ARG A 30 6.38 -4.34 16.59
C ARG A 30 7.37 -3.38 15.95
N ASP A 31 8.06 -3.85 14.92
CA ASP A 31 9.10 -3.11 14.22
C ASP A 31 8.54 -2.17 13.14
N ALA A 32 9.24 -1.07 12.87
CA ALA A 32 8.82 -0.06 11.89
C ALA A 32 8.87 -0.58 10.44
N TYR A 33 9.87 -1.40 10.10
CA TYR A 33 10.01 -1.97 8.76
C TYR A 33 8.96 -3.06 8.51
N ASP A 34 8.68 -3.89 9.51
CA ASP A 34 7.62 -4.90 9.44
C ASP A 34 6.23 -4.25 9.28
N ARG A 35 5.98 -3.15 10.01
CA ARG A 35 4.76 -2.34 9.84
C ARG A 35 4.65 -1.78 8.42
N LEU A 36 5.76 -1.33 7.86
CA LEU A 36 5.80 -0.72 6.54
C LEU A 36 5.51 -1.71 5.41
N HIS A 37 5.80 -3.01 5.62
CA HIS A 37 5.42 -4.06 4.70
C HIS A 37 3.91 -4.05 4.40
N TYR A 38 3.07 -3.72 5.38
CA TYR A 38 1.62 -3.70 5.24
C TYR A 38 1.06 -2.50 4.47
N VAL A 39 1.89 -1.50 4.13
CA VAL A 39 1.51 -0.39 3.24
C VAL A 39 1.25 -0.90 1.80
N GLY A 40 1.98 -1.94 1.36
CA GLY A 40 1.79 -2.56 0.05
C GLY A 40 0.40 -3.19 -0.12
N PRO A 41 -0.01 -4.13 0.74
CA PRO A 41 -1.36 -4.70 0.74
C PRO A 41 -2.48 -3.66 0.84
N ALA A 42 -2.34 -2.63 1.67
CA ALA A 42 -3.32 -1.52 1.74
C ALA A 42 -3.46 -0.80 0.38
N THR A 43 -2.33 -0.50 -0.26
CA THR A 43 -2.31 0.14 -1.59
C THR A 43 -3.06 -0.70 -2.63
N LEU A 44 -2.87 -2.02 -2.62
CA LEU A 44 -3.59 -2.93 -3.51
C LEU A 44 -5.08 -3.04 -3.15
N GLY A 45 -5.42 -3.01 -1.87
CA GLY A 45 -6.79 -2.95 -1.35
C GLY A 45 -7.57 -1.79 -1.95
N ALA A 46 -7.02 -0.58 -1.87
CA ALA A 46 -7.60 0.63 -2.45
C ALA A 46 -7.86 0.52 -3.96
N VAL A 47 -6.93 -0.10 -4.72
CA VAL A 47 -7.11 -0.36 -6.16
C VAL A 47 -8.29 -1.29 -6.40
N PHE A 48 -8.42 -2.38 -5.65
CA PHE A 48 -9.54 -3.31 -5.80
C PHE A 48 -10.88 -2.66 -5.45
N VAL A 49 -10.92 -1.83 -4.41
CA VAL A 49 -12.12 -1.04 -4.07
C VAL A 49 -12.50 -0.13 -5.24
N ALA A 50 -11.55 0.59 -5.85
CA ALA A 50 -11.83 1.43 -7.00
C ALA A 50 -12.34 0.64 -8.21
N VAL A 51 -11.72 -0.52 -8.52
CA VAL A 51 -12.18 -1.42 -9.59
C VAL A 51 -13.61 -1.90 -9.32
N ALA A 52 -13.95 -2.27 -8.09
CA ALA A 52 -15.30 -2.68 -7.73
C ALA A 52 -16.33 -1.55 -7.96
N VAL A 53 -15.97 -0.29 -7.64
CA VAL A 53 -16.82 0.88 -7.92
C VAL A 53 -17.06 1.04 -9.42
N TRP A 54 -16.02 0.92 -10.25
CA TRP A 54 -16.15 0.96 -11.71
C TRP A 54 -17.06 -0.15 -12.25
N VAL A 55 -16.90 -1.38 -11.78
CA VAL A 55 -17.72 -2.53 -12.20
C VAL A 55 -19.19 -2.35 -11.77
N TYR A 56 -19.43 -1.83 -10.57
CA TYR A 56 -20.78 -1.68 -10.03
C TYR A 56 -21.54 -0.51 -10.65
N ARG A 57 -20.91 0.66 -10.74
CA ARG A 57 -21.54 1.93 -11.17
C ARG A 57 -21.41 2.17 -12.67
N GLY A 58 -20.42 1.58 -13.34
CA GLY A 58 -20.04 1.96 -14.70
C GLY A 58 -19.36 3.34 -14.75
N PRO A 59 -19.06 3.84 -15.97
CA PRO A 59 -18.45 5.16 -16.17
C PRO A 59 -19.33 6.26 -15.56
N SER A 60 -18.83 6.88 -14.50
CA SER A 60 -19.52 7.92 -13.73
C SER A 60 -18.50 8.79 -13.01
N LEU A 61 -18.91 9.97 -12.56
CA LEU A 61 -18.02 10.87 -11.80
C LEU A 61 -17.44 10.17 -10.56
N ILE A 62 -18.27 9.42 -9.83
CA ILE A 62 -17.86 8.63 -8.65
C ILE A 62 -16.79 7.59 -9.02
N ALA A 63 -16.94 6.91 -10.15
CA ALA A 63 -15.96 5.92 -10.58
C ALA A 63 -14.63 6.59 -10.97
N ILE A 64 -14.68 7.74 -11.65
CA ILE A 64 -13.49 8.52 -12.00
C ILE A 64 -12.76 8.99 -10.74
N GLU A 65 -13.47 9.55 -9.76
CA GLU A 65 -12.90 9.97 -8.48
C GLU A 65 -12.23 8.80 -7.74
N ALA A 66 -12.92 7.65 -7.65
CA ALA A 66 -12.34 6.44 -7.04
C ALA A 66 -11.08 5.97 -7.79
N GLY A 67 -11.09 6.03 -9.11
CA GLY A 67 -9.93 5.71 -9.94
C GLY A 67 -8.75 6.67 -9.71
N LEU A 68 -9.01 7.98 -9.62
CA LEU A 68 -8.00 8.99 -9.32
C LEU A 68 -7.38 8.77 -7.94
N VAL A 69 -8.21 8.47 -6.93
CA VAL A 69 -7.72 8.12 -5.58
C VAL A 69 -6.83 6.89 -5.64
N ALA A 70 -7.22 5.83 -6.35
CA ALA A 70 -6.40 4.63 -6.49
C ALA A 70 -5.06 4.92 -7.17
N VAL A 71 -5.02 5.76 -8.22
CA VAL A 71 -3.77 6.17 -8.88
C VAL A 71 -2.87 6.96 -7.93
N ILE A 72 -3.44 7.92 -7.19
CA ILE A 72 -2.69 8.71 -6.20
C ILE A 72 -2.11 7.79 -5.13
N VAL A 73 -2.93 6.90 -4.55
CA VAL A 73 -2.47 5.94 -3.54
C VAL A 73 -1.38 5.02 -4.11
N LEU A 74 -1.56 4.48 -5.31
CA LEU A 74 -0.58 3.58 -5.93
C LEU A 74 0.78 4.25 -6.18
N THR A 75 0.79 5.53 -6.50
CA THR A 75 2.01 6.28 -6.84
C THR A 75 2.67 6.93 -5.64
N VAL A 76 1.87 7.46 -4.70
CA VAL A 76 2.36 8.18 -3.53
C VAL A 76 2.77 7.21 -2.41
N SER A 77 2.08 6.08 -2.24
CA SER A 77 2.39 5.10 -1.18
C SER A 77 3.84 4.60 -1.19
N PRO A 78 4.44 4.21 -2.34
CA PRO A 78 5.85 3.80 -2.39
C PRO A 78 6.83 4.90 -1.98
N ALA A 79 6.57 6.14 -2.40
CA ALA A 79 7.39 7.29 -2.01
C ALA A 79 7.30 7.56 -0.50
N LEU A 80 6.10 7.50 0.07
CA LEU A 80 5.89 7.61 1.52
C LEU A 80 6.56 6.47 2.28
N ALA A 81 6.49 5.24 1.77
CA ALA A 81 7.15 4.10 2.38
C ALA A 81 8.67 4.27 2.39
N HIS A 82 9.29 4.59 1.26
CA HIS A 82 10.73 4.85 1.21
C HIS A 82 11.16 6.01 2.12
N GLY A 83 10.42 7.12 2.13
CA GLY A 83 10.70 8.24 3.02
C GLY A 83 10.63 7.85 4.49
N THR A 84 9.62 7.05 4.86
CA THR A 84 9.42 6.57 6.24
C THR A 84 10.50 5.58 6.65
N ALA A 85 10.85 4.61 5.79
CA ALA A 85 11.95 3.67 6.04
C ALA A 85 13.28 4.42 6.23
N ARG A 86 13.56 5.41 5.36
CA ARG A 86 14.76 6.24 5.46
C ARG A 86 14.80 7.02 6.78
N ALA A 87 13.67 7.59 7.19
CA ALA A 87 13.57 8.29 8.46
C ALA A 87 13.74 7.36 9.67
N ALA A 88 13.16 6.15 9.63
CA ALA A 88 13.34 5.14 10.67
C ALA A 88 14.83 4.77 10.81
N ARG A 89 15.50 4.52 9.68
CA ARG A 89 16.93 4.18 9.65
C ARG A 89 17.82 5.27 10.22
N ILE A 90 17.60 6.53 9.82
CA ILE A 90 18.36 7.67 10.38
C ILE A 90 18.16 7.77 11.89
N ARG A 91 16.95 7.48 12.40
CA ARG A 91 16.71 7.51 13.84
C ARG A 91 17.40 6.38 14.60
N GLU A 92 17.58 5.21 13.98
CA GLU A 92 18.18 4.03 14.59
C GLU A 92 19.72 4.06 14.50
N HIS A 93 20.26 4.47 13.34
CA HIS A 93 21.68 4.38 13.01
C HIS A 93 22.39 5.73 12.88
N GLY A 94 21.67 6.86 12.92
CA GLY A 94 22.23 8.20 12.73
C GLY A 94 22.50 8.59 11.27
N ASP A 95 22.53 7.63 10.35
CA ASP A 95 22.64 7.83 8.89
C ASP A 95 21.66 6.88 8.17
N TRP A 96 21.30 7.21 6.94
CA TRP A 96 20.55 6.36 6.03
C TRP A 96 21.45 5.52 5.11
N ARG A 97 22.74 5.85 4.96
CA ARG A 97 23.67 5.14 4.08
C ARG A 97 24.13 3.81 4.69
N PRO A 98 24.37 2.76 3.88
CA PRO A 98 24.98 1.53 4.37
C PRO A 98 26.31 1.83 5.07
N GLN A 99 26.55 1.21 6.22
CA GLN A 99 27.77 1.37 7.00
C GLN A 99 28.70 0.18 6.78
N ALA A 100 30.02 0.40 6.89
CA ALA A 100 31.01 -0.65 6.64
C ALA A 100 30.86 -1.84 7.60
N GLU A 101 30.39 -1.59 8.83
CA GLU A 101 30.08 -2.64 9.82
C GLU A 101 28.90 -3.57 9.45
N GLU A 102 28.07 -3.20 8.47
CA GLU A 102 26.89 -3.99 8.09
C GLU A 102 27.21 -5.13 7.11
N GLY A 103 28.47 -5.27 6.68
CA GLY A 103 28.91 -6.28 5.72
C GLY A 103 28.28 -6.14 4.33
N ILE A 104 27.66 -4.98 4.06
CA ILE A 104 27.15 -4.60 2.75
C ILE A 104 28.35 -4.05 1.98
N GLU A 105 28.61 -4.59 0.78
CA GLU A 105 29.68 -4.09 -0.08
C GLU A 105 29.39 -2.62 -0.43
N VAL A 106 30.07 -1.72 0.27
CA VAL A 106 29.99 -0.27 0.01
C VAL A 106 30.97 -0.02 -1.13
N GLU A 107 30.43 0.21 -2.33
CA GLU A 107 31.25 0.62 -3.47
C GLU A 107 31.81 2.02 -3.18
N ASP A 108 33.13 2.11 -3.00
CA ASP A 108 33.82 3.37 -2.72
C ASP A 108 33.61 4.34 -3.91
N PRO A 109 33.35 5.63 -3.66
CA PRO A 109 33.01 6.62 -4.68
C PRO A 109 34.13 6.98 -5.65
#